data_AF-A0A4Y8M555-F1
#
_entry.id   AF-A0A4Y8M555-F1
#
_cell.length_a   1.000
_cell.length_b   1.000
_cell.length_c   1.000
_cell.angle_alpha   90.00
_cell.angle_beta   90.00
_cell.angle_gamma   90.00
#
_symmetry.space_group_name_H-M   'P 1'
#
loop_
_entity.id
_entity.type
_entity.pdbx_description
1 polymer ?
#
loop_
_entity_poly.entity_id
_entity_poly.type
_entity_poly.pdbx_seq_one_letter_code
_entity_poly.pdbx_strand_id
1 'polypeptide(L)' 'MLPFDGFSLGGLFAFFFVISAVLFIIHIAVCVWAYRDSRNKGRSQEFALIVLIGLLFFPLMGLIIYLLIRNQK' A
#
# COMPACT_ATOMS: atom_id res chain seq x y z
N MET A 1 5.17 34.15 28.39
CA MET A 1 4.12 34.28 27.35
C MET A 1 4.86 34.62 26.07
N LEU A 2 5.28 33.61 25.29
CA LEU A 2 4.46 32.83 24.36
C LEU A 2 4.45 31.31 24.68
N PRO A 3 3.33 30.58 24.50
CA PRO A 3 3.19 29.15 24.82
C PRO A 3 3.20 28.23 23.58
N PHE A 4 4.21 28.32 22.70
CA PHE A 4 4.25 27.48 21.49
C PHE A 4 5.67 27.09 21.04
N ASP A 5 6.41 26.36 21.86
CA ASP A 5 7.53 25.54 21.38
C ASP A 5 6.99 24.19 20.88
N GLY A 6 6.00 24.24 19.97
CA GLY A 6 5.14 23.11 19.61
C GLY A 6 5.73 22.09 18.64
N PHE A 7 7.02 22.19 18.32
CA PHE A 7 7.65 21.31 17.33
C PHE A 7 9.10 21.01 17.73
N SER A 8 9.28 20.01 18.59
CA SER A 8 10.60 19.43 18.84
C SER A 8 10.97 18.50 17.68
N LEU A 9 12.26 18.44 17.33
CA LEU A 9 12.76 17.47 16.34
C LEU A 9 12.32 16.03 16.67
N GLY A 10 12.26 15.69 17.97
CA GLY A 10 11.74 14.39 18.42
C GLY A 10 10.26 14.15 18.08
N GLY A 11 9.42 15.19 18.19
CA GLY A 11 8.01 15.12 17.77
C GLY A 11 7.86 14.91 16.26
N LEU A 12 8.70 15.55 15.46
CA LEU A 12 8.74 15.35 14.01
C LEU A 12 9.14 13.91 13.64
N PHE A 13 10.18 13.37 14.26
CA PHE A 13 10.62 11.99 14.02
C PHE A 13 9.54 10.98 14.41
N ALA A 14 8.88 11.16 15.56
CA ALA A 14 7.78 10.29 15.98
C ALA A 14 6.60 10.34 14.99
N PHE A 15 6.24 11.53 14.50
CA PHE A 15 5.18 11.72 13.51
C PHE A 15 5.49 11.00 12.19
N PHE A 16 6.71 11.19 11.64
CA PHE A 16 7.14 10.50 10.43
C PHE A 16 7.22 8.97 10.60
N PHE A 17 7.64 8.51 11.77
CA PHE A 17 7.71 7.08 12.08
C PHE A 17 6.31 6.45 12.10
N VAL A 18 5.35 7.09 12.78
CA VAL A 18 3.96 6.62 12.83
C VAL A 18 3.33 6.60 11.43
N ILE A 19 3.51 7.67 10.64
CA ILE A 19 3.02 7.72 9.26
C ILE A 19 3.63 6.59 8.41
N SER A 20 4.94 6.38 8.52
CA SER A 20 5.63 5.33 7.76
C SER A 20 5.14 3.94 8.16
N ALA A 21 4.92 3.70 9.46
CA ALA A 21 4.37 2.44 9.95
C ALA A 21 2.93 2.20 9.44
N VAL A 22 2.08 3.22 9.46
CA VAL A 22 0.71 3.13 8.94
C VAL A 22 0.72 2.86 7.44
N LEU A 23 1.53 3.57 6.66
CA LEU A 23 1.69 3.32 5.23
C LEU A 23 2.19 1.91 4.93
N PHE A 24 3.11 1.39 5.72
CA PHE A 24 3.61 0.03 5.58
C PHE A 24 2.52 -1.03 5.84
N ILE A 25 1.70 -0.83 6.88
CA ILE A 25 0.56 -1.71 7.17
C ILE A 25 -0.46 -1.66 6.02
N ILE A 26 -0.78 -0.47 5.51
CA ILE A 26 -1.67 -0.29 4.36
C ILE A 26 -1.10 -0.99 3.14
N HIS A 27 0.20 -0.91 2.89
CA HIS A 27 0.86 -1.58 1.78
C HIS A 27 0.67 -3.10 1.85
N ILE A 28 0.94 -3.72 3.00
CA ILE A 28 0.71 -5.17 3.20
C ILE A 28 -0.77 -5.52 3.05
N ALA A 29 -1.67 -4.70 3.60
CA ALA A 29 -3.11 -4.92 3.49
C ALA A 29 -3.60 -4.87 2.03
N VAL A 30 -3.09 -3.94 1.22
CA VAL A 30 -3.39 -3.86 -0.22
C VAL A 30 -2.86 -5.07 -0.97
N CYS A 31 -1.66 -5.58 -0.63
CA CYS A 31 -1.11 -6.81 -1.20
C CYS A 31 -2.01 -8.04 -0.93
N VAL A 32 -2.38 -8.23 0.34
CA VAL A 32 -3.25 -9.34 0.74
C VAL A 32 -4.63 -9.21 0.10
N TRP A 33 -5.20 -7.99 0.07
CA TRP A 33 -6.48 -7.74 -0.57
C TRP A 33 -6.45 -8.03 -2.08
N ALA A 34 -5.41 -7.57 -2.79
CA ALA A 34 -5.25 -7.83 -4.22
C ALA A 34 -5.15 -9.32 -4.53
N TYR A 35 -4.41 -10.10 -3.72
CA TYR A 35 -4.33 -11.56 -3.84
C TYR A 35 -5.69 -12.24 -3.63
N ARG A 36 -6.43 -11.80 -2.60
CA ARG A 36 -7.74 -12.38 -2.27
C ARG A 36 -8.81 -12.04 -3.30
N ASP A 37 -8.79 -10.81 -3.82
CA ASP A 37 -9.72 -10.37 -4.88
C ASP A 37 -9.46 -11.07 -6.21
N SER A 38 -8.19 -11.22 -6.61
CA SER A 38 -7.83 -11.93 -7.85
C SER A 38 -8.17 -13.42 -7.80
N ARG A 39 -8.06 -14.08 -6.63
CA ARG A 39 -8.58 -15.45 -6.40
C ARG A 39 -10.10 -15.54 -6.52
N ASN A 40 -10.85 -14.57 -5.98
CA ASN A 40 -12.33 -14.58 -6.00
C ASN A 40 -12.93 -14.35 -7.40
N LYS A 41 -12.19 -13.75 -8.36
CA LYS A 41 -12.64 -13.51 -9.73
C LYS A 41 -12.29 -14.62 -10.73
N GLY A 42 -11.77 -15.75 -10.28
CA GLY A 42 -11.56 -16.93 -11.14
C GLY A 42 -10.47 -16.77 -12.20
N ARG A 43 -9.59 -15.78 -12.08
CA ARG A 43 -8.39 -15.66 -12.93
C ARG A 43 -7.32 -16.65 -12.43
N SER A 44 -6.54 -17.24 -13.35
CA SER A 44 -5.46 -18.18 -13.03
C SER A 44 -4.54 -17.64 -11.93
N GLN A 45 -4.12 -18.54 -11.04
CA GLN A 45 -3.28 -18.26 -9.86
C GLN A 45 -1.98 -17.52 -10.22
N GLU A 46 -1.48 -17.72 -11.44
CA GLU A 46 -0.29 -17.09 -12.00
C GLU A 46 -0.43 -15.57 -12.14
N PHE A 47 -1.60 -15.08 -12.56
CA PHE A 47 -1.86 -13.64 -12.67
C PHE A 47 -1.90 -12.96 -11.29
N ALA A 48 -2.48 -13.63 -10.30
CA ALA A 48 -2.52 -13.12 -8.93
C ALA A 48 -1.10 -12.98 -8.35
N LEU A 49 -0.20 -13.93 -8.65
CA LEU A 49 1.20 -13.90 -8.23
C LEU A 49 2.00 -12.79 -8.91
N ILE A 50 1.79 -12.55 -10.21
CA ILE A 50 2.47 -11.47 -10.96
C ILE A 50 2.05 -10.10 -10.42
N VAL A 51 0.77 -9.88 -10.15
CA VAL A 51 0.26 -8.63 -9.54
C VAL A 51 0.81 -8.47 -8.13
N LEU A 52 0.87 -9.55 -7.33
CA LEU A 52 1.41 -9.51 -5.98
C LEU A 52 2.90 -9.14 -5.97
N ILE A 53 3.71 -9.74 -6.85
CA ILE A 53 5.14 -9.44 -7.00
C ILE A 53 5.36 -8.03 -7.53
N GLY A 54 4.57 -7.59 -8.52
CA GLY A 54 4.62 -6.23 -9.05
C GLY A 54 4.25 -5.18 -8.01
N LEU A 55 3.29 -5.46 -7.14
CA LEU A 55 2.87 -4.59 -6.04
C LEU A 55 3.88 -4.57 -4.88
N LEU A 56 4.62 -5.66 -4.69
CA LEU A 56 5.66 -5.77 -3.67
C LEU A 56 6.89 -4.92 -4.05
N PHE A 57 7.30 -4.94 -5.32
CA PHE A 57 8.41 -4.11 -5.83
C PHE A 57 8.02 -2.68 -6.16
N PHE A 58 6.80 -2.46 -6.65
CA PHE A 58 6.26 -1.14 -6.97
C PHE A 58 4.81 -1.02 -6.48
N PRO A 59 4.60 -0.62 -5.21
CA PRO A 59 3.26 -0.43 -4.62
C PRO A 59 2.30 0.35 -5.50
N LEU A 60 2.79 1.40 -6.15
CA LEU A 60 1.98 2.26 -7.00
C LEU A 60 1.71 1.60 -8.37
N MET A 61 2.69 0.95 -8.99
CA MET A 61 2.48 0.30 -10.29
C MET A 61 1.63 -0.97 -10.18
N GLY A 62 1.77 -1.78 -9.13
CA GLY A 62 0.92 -2.94 -8.93
C GLY A 62 -0.56 -2.57 -8.77
N LEU A 63 -0.84 -1.44 -8.09
CA LEU A 63 -2.19 -0.91 -7.95
C LEU A 63 -2.72 -0.33 -9.28
N ILE A 64 -1.87 0.36 -10.05
CA ILE A 64 -2.21 0.88 -11.39
C ILE A 64 -2.52 -0.26 -12.36
N ILE A 65 -1.69 -1.31 -12.41
CA ILE A 65 -1.91 -2.48 -13.29
C ILE A 65 -3.20 -3.21 -12.90
N TYR A 66 -3.48 -3.35 -11.60
CA TYR A 66 -4.74 -3.90 -11.10
C TYR A 66 -5.96 -3.09 -11.56
N LEU A 67 -5.91 -1.75 -11.45
CA LEU A 67 -6.99 -0.87 -11.91
C LEU A 67 -7.12 -0.86 -13.45
N LEU A 68 -6.01 -0.97 -14.18
CA LEU A 68 -6.00 -1.07 -15.64
C LEU A 68 -6.69 -2.36 -16.10
N ILE A 69 -6.34 -3.51 -15.52
CA ILE A 69 -6.98 -4.81 -15.80
C ILE A 69 -8.44 -4.84 -15.34
N ARG A 70 -8.75 -4.22 -14.21
CA ARG A 70 -10.12 -4.10 -13.68
C ARG A 70 -11.06 -3.37 -14.64
N ASN A 71 -10.55 -2.38 -15.38
CA ASN A 71 -11.36 -1.57 -16.28
C ASN A 71 -11.51 -2.18 -17.69
N GLN A 72 -10.79 -3.26 -18.00
CA GLN A 72 -10.98 -4.00 -19.25
C GLN A 72 -12.13 -4.99 -19.08
N LYS A 73 -13.36 -4.47 -19.28
CA LYS A 73 -14.45 -5.26 -19.87
C LYS A 73 -14.26 -5.29 -21.38
#